data_AF-A0AAI8X902-F1
#
_entry.id   AF-A0AAI8X902-F1
#
_cell.length_a   1.000
_cell.length_b   1.000
_cell.length_c   1.000
_cell.angle_alpha   90.00
_cell.angle_beta   90.00
_cell.angle_gamma   90.00
#
_symmetry.space_group_name_H-M   'P 1'
#
loop_
_entity.id
_entity.type
_entity.pdbx_description
1 polymer ?
#
loop_
_entity_poly.entity_id
_entity_poly.type
_entity_poly.pdbx_seq_one_letter_code
_entity_poly.pdbx_strand_id
1 'polypeptide(L)'
;MLSLLAAGTEVVRPASIARENHLHLVMHDIVVAQDGMTMPGEEHVRDVLDFARRWDRAKPMVVHCYAGISRSTASAYIIAAALAPKRDEAELAQTLRALSPSATPNPRLIAVADALLERNGRMIEAIQSIGRGADAFEGTPFELKIMG
;
A
#
# COMPACT_ATOMS: atom_id res chain seq x y z
N MET A 1 0.89 12.20 2.66
CA MET A 1 1.91 11.45 1.90
C MET A 1 2.35 10.26 2.73
N LEU A 2 2.43 9.10 2.12
CA LEU A 2 2.92 7.86 2.73
C LEU A 2 4.15 7.38 1.96
N SER A 3 5.26 7.21 2.66
CA SER A 3 6.52 6.68 2.12
C SER A 3 6.83 5.34 2.76
N LEU A 4 7.03 4.29 1.96
CA LEU A 4 7.42 2.95 2.44
C LEU A 4 8.79 2.59 1.87
N LEU A 5 9.86 2.73 2.66
CA LEU A 5 11.24 2.65 2.17
C LEU A 5 12.11 1.78 3.06
N ALA A 6 13.22 1.27 2.52
CA ALA A 6 14.19 0.52 3.33
C ALA A 6 15.04 1.50 4.16
N ALA A 7 15.63 1.01 5.26
CA ALA A 7 16.55 1.81 6.06
C ALA A 7 17.70 2.35 5.18
N GLY A 8 18.08 3.62 5.38
CA GLY A 8 19.10 4.30 4.58
C GLY A 8 18.62 4.83 3.22
N THR A 9 17.35 4.63 2.84
CA THR A 9 16.78 5.30 1.66
C THR A 9 16.38 6.73 2.03
N GLU A 10 16.98 7.72 1.37
CA GLU A 10 16.63 9.12 1.59
C GLU A 10 15.25 9.44 0.99
N VAL A 11 14.45 10.21 1.73
CA VAL A 11 13.21 10.82 1.23
C VAL A 11 13.11 12.25 1.71
N VAL A 12 12.93 13.16 0.76
CA VAL A 12 12.71 14.57 1.06
C VAL A 12 11.21 14.81 1.09
N ARG A 13 10.66 15.13 2.27
CA ARG A 13 9.28 15.61 2.40
C ARG A 13 9.17 16.95 1.66
N PRO A 14 8.27 17.10 0.67
CA PRO A 14 8.03 18.39 0.04
C PRO A 14 7.64 19.44 1.08
N ALA A 15 8.15 20.67 0.95
CA ALA A 15 7.88 21.75 1.91
C ALA A 15 6.38 22.07 2.06
N SER A 16 5.58 21.80 1.02
CA SER A 16 4.12 21.98 1.00
C SER A 16 3.34 20.94 1.81
N ILE A 17 3.98 19.86 2.27
CA ILE A 17 3.34 18.80 3.06
C ILE A 17 3.77 18.96 4.50
N ALA A 18 2.85 19.28 5.41
CA ALA A 18 3.14 19.37 6.85
C ALA A 18 3.70 18.04 7.40
N ARG A 19 4.50 18.10 8.48
CA ARG A 19 5.19 16.91 9.03
C ARG A 19 4.20 15.84 9.46
N GLU A 20 3.11 16.25 10.09
CA GLU A 20 1.99 15.42 10.52
C GLU A 20 1.21 14.79 9.37
N ASN A 21 1.31 15.35 8.16
CA ASN A 21 0.70 14.85 6.93
C ASN A 21 1.66 13.98 6.11
N HIS A 22 2.77 13.55 6.70
CA HIS A 22 3.73 12.61 6.12
C HIS A 22 3.96 11.44 7.07
N LEU A 23 3.53 10.25 6.68
CA LEU A 23 3.90 9.01 7.32
C LEU A 23 5.08 8.38 6.56
N HIS A 24 6.17 8.09 7.27
CA HIS A 24 7.32 7.38 6.73
C HIS A 24 7.50 6.06 7.49
N LEU A 25 7.33 4.94 6.78
CA LEU A 25 7.49 3.60 7.32
C LEU A 25 8.76 2.95 6.76
N VAL A 26 9.57 2.39 7.66
CA VAL A 26 10.85 1.76 7.31
C VAL A 26 10.68 0.25 7.24
N MET A 27 10.68 -0.31 6.03
CA MET A 27 10.57 -1.75 5.79
C MET A 27 11.21 -2.17 4.47
N HIS A 28 11.74 -3.39 4.43
CA HIS A 28 12.19 -4.06 3.21
C HIS A 28 11.02 -4.71 2.47
N ASP A 29 11.18 -4.92 1.17
CA ASP A 29 10.16 -5.56 0.33
C ASP A 29 10.30 -7.09 0.36
N ILE A 30 10.11 -7.66 1.54
CA ILE A 30 10.29 -9.10 1.78
C ILE A 30 9.03 -9.72 2.35
N VAL A 31 8.88 -11.02 2.12
CA VAL A 31 7.74 -11.82 2.59
C VAL A 31 8.16 -12.93 3.56
N VAL A 32 9.46 -13.19 3.65
CA VAL A 32 10.11 -14.10 4.61
C VAL A 32 11.15 -13.27 5.36
N ALA A 33 11.26 -13.48 6.67
CA ALA A 33 12.24 -12.79 7.51
C ALA A 33 13.67 -13.12 7.05
N GLN A 34 14.52 -12.11 7.03
CA GLN A 34 15.93 -12.21 6.65
C GLN A 34 16.77 -11.39 7.63
N ASP A 35 17.93 -11.91 8.00
CA ASP A 35 18.83 -11.25 8.95
C ASP A 35 19.21 -9.86 8.45
N GLY A 36 19.14 -8.87 9.36
CA GLY A 36 19.43 -7.47 9.04
C GLY A 36 18.33 -6.74 8.25
N MET A 37 17.23 -7.39 7.88
CA MET A 37 16.12 -6.76 7.16
C MET A 37 14.87 -6.57 8.03
N THR A 38 14.35 -5.35 8.04
CA THR A 38 13.03 -5.05 8.62
C THR A 38 11.92 -5.61 7.74
N MET A 39 11.22 -6.65 8.21
CA MET A 39 10.09 -7.26 7.51
C MET A 39 8.81 -6.43 7.69
N PRO A 40 7.94 -6.32 6.67
CA PRO A 40 6.59 -5.78 6.83
C PRO A 40 5.78 -6.57 7.87
N GLY A 41 5.01 -5.87 8.70
CA GLY A 41 4.39 -6.44 9.89
C GLY A 41 3.16 -5.68 10.36
N GLU A 42 2.57 -6.14 11.46
CA GLU A 42 1.31 -5.61 11.99
C GLU A 42 1.36 -4.12 12.33
N GLU A 43 2.40 -3.68 13.02
CA GLU A 43 2.62 -2.28 13.39
C GLU A 43 2.59 -1.36 12.15
N HIS A 44 3.31 -1.72 11.10
CA HIS A 44 3.31 -0.99 9.84
C HIS A 44 1.91 -0.85 9.24
N VAL A 45 1.12 -1.93 9.23
CA VAL A 45 -0.23 -1.89 8.65
C VAL A 45 -1.18 -1.08 9.54
N ARG A 46 -1.07 -1.18 10.87
CA ARG A 46 -1.83 -0.32 11.79
C ARG A 46 -1.53 1.16 11.53
N ASP A 47 -0.27 1.53 11.37
CA ASP A 47 0.11 2.91 11.04
C ASP A 47 -0.47 3.37 9.69
N VAL A 48 -0.45 2.51 8.67
CA VAL A 48 -1.11 2.80 7.38
C VAL A 48 -2.61 3.06 7.57
N LEU A 49 -3.30 2.20 8.32
CA LEU A 49 -4.74 2.32 8.56
C LEU A 49 -5.08 3.58 9.36
N ASP A 50 -4.31 3.89 10.40
CA ASP A 50 -4.53 5.07 11.25
C ASP A 50 -4.18 6.36 10.52
N PHE A 51 -3.17 6.34 9.64
CA PHE A 51 -2.89 7.46 8.75
C PHE A 51 -4.00 7.67 7.72
N ALA A 52 -4.53 6.59 7.13
CA ALA A 52 -5.64 6.65 6.20
C ALA A 52 -6.93 7.19 6.82
N ARG A 53 -7.26 6.77 8.05
CA ARG A 53 -8.47 7.22 8.77
C ARG A 53 -8.42 8.70 9.14
N ARG A 54 -7.23 9.26 9.39
CA ARG A 54 -7.03 10.69 9.67
C ARG A 54 -7.04 11.58 8.44
N TRP A 55 -7.02 10.99 7.24
CA TRP A 55 -7.03 11.76 6.00
C TRP A 55 -8.42 12.35 5.75
N ASP A 56 -8.50 13.68 5.77
CA ASP A 56 -9.73 14.46 5.55
C ASP A 56 -10.26 14.39 4.10
N ARG A 57 -9.46 13.85 3.17
CA ARG A 57 -9.76 13.71 1.75
C ARG A 57 -10.00 15.03 1.01
N ALA A 58 -9.59 16.17 1.56
CA ALA A 58 -9.66 17.47 0.89
C ALA A 58 -8.66 17.59 -0.28
N LYS A 59 -7.56 16.82 -0.22
CA LYS A 59 -6.56 16.70 -1.28
C LYS A 59 -6.12 15.23 -1.44
N PRO A 60 -5.64 14.79 -2.61
CA PRO A 60 -5.14 13.43 -2.81
C PRO A 60 -4.02 13.04 -1.83
N MET A 61 -4.03 11.78 -1.37
CA MET A 61 -2.92 11.18 -0.65
C MET A 61 -1.94 10.55 -1.64
N VAL A 62 -0.69 11.01 -1.65
CA VAL A 62 0.40 10.33 -2.36
C VAL A 62 0.88 9.14 -1.53
N VAL A 63 0.98 7.96 -2.15
CA VAL A 63 1.55 6.74 -1.57
C VAL A 63 2.66 6.26 -2.49
N HIS A 64 3.89 6.10 -1.97
CA HIS A 64 5.02 5.64 -2.78
C HIS A 64 5.97 4.74 -2.00
N CYS A 65 6.73 3.94 -2.73
CA CYS A 65 7.88 3.19 -2.23
C CYS A 65 9.06 3.45 -3.17
N TYR A 66 10.07 2.56 -3.19
CA TYR A 66 11.22 2.72 -4.08
C TYR A 66 10.83 2.57 -5.57
N ALA A 67 10.31 1.39 -5.96
CA ALA A 67 9.97 1.10 -7.35
C ALA A 67 8.50 1.39 -7.72
N GLY A 68 7.65 1.75 -6.76
CA GLY A 68 6.21 1.96 -7.04
C GLY A 68 5.42 0.69 -7.41
N ILE A 69 6.00 -0.51 -7.23
CA ILE A 69 5.44 -1.79 -7.71
C ILE A 69 4.74 -2.60 -6.62
N SER A 70 5.34 -2.73 -5.42
CA SER A 70 4.92 -3.72 -4.41
C SER A 70 4.37 -3.11 -3.11
N ARG A 71 5.23 -2.51 -2.26
CA ARG A 71 4.80 -1.92 -0.98
C ARG A 71 3.75 -0.79 -1.12
N SER A 72 3.93 0.09 -2.10
CA SER A 72 3.01 1.22 -2.32
C SER A 72 1.67 0.78 -2.89
N THR A 73 1.66 -0.18 -3.81
CA THR A 73 0.42 -0.69 -4.42
C THR A 73 -0.35 -1.55 -3.42
N ALA A 74 0.33 -2.34 -2.58
CA ALA A 74 -0.28 -3.00 -1.43
C ALA A 74 -0.90 -1.98 -0.47
N SER A 75 -0.17 -0.93 -0.10
CA SER A 75 -0.69 0.11 0.79
C SER A 75 -1.87 0.85 0.18
N ALA A 76 -1.83 1.18 -1.11
CA ALA A 76 -2.96 1.81 -1.81
C ALA A 76 -4.21 0.93 -1.79
N TYR A 77 -4.06 -0.38 -2.03
CA TYR A 77 -5.14 -1.35 -1.94
C TYR A 77 -5.72 -1.48 -0.52
N ILE A 78 -4.84 -1.57 0.49
CA ILE A 78 -5.23 -1.63 1.91
C ILE A 78 -6.01 -0.39 2.32
N ILE A 79 -5.52 0.80 1.95
CA ILE A 79 -6.18 2.08 2.21
C ILE A 79 -7.55 2.10 1.54
N ALA A 80 -7.66 1.65 0.29
CA ALA A 80 -8.93 1.60 -0.43
C ALA A 80 -9.95 0.68 0.26
N ALA A 81 -9.53 -0.53 0.63
CA ALA A 81 -10.38 -1.50 1.33
C ALA A 81 -10.81 -1.01 2.74
N ALA A 82 -9.95 -0.24 3.42
CA ALA A 82 -10.27 0.33 4.72
C ALA A 82 -11.25 1.51 4.63
N LEU A 83 -11.09 2.38 3.63
CA LEU A 83 -11.89 3.61 3.49
C LEU A 83 -13.19 3.42 2.71
N ALA A 84 -13.31 2.36 1.90
CA ALA A 84 -14.52 2.00 1.18
C ALA A 84 -14.98 0.59 1.58
N PRO A 85 -15.46 0.39 2.83
CA PRO A 85 -15.61 -0.95 3.39
C PRO A 85 -16.62 -1.85 2.66
N LYS A 86 -17.56 -1.24 1.92
CA LYS A 86 -18.59 -1.92 1.12
C LYS A 86 -18.12 -2.35 -0.27
N ARG A 87 -16.95 -1.88 -0.73
CA ARG A 87 -16.42 -2.31 -2.04
C ARG A 87 -15.87 -3.71 -1.94
N ASP A 88 -16.05 -4.45 -3.02
CA ASP A 88 -15.55 -5.80 -3.17
C ASP A 88 -14.01 -5.81 -3.31
N GLU A 89 -13.36 -6.74 -2.61
CA GLU A 89 -11.91 -6.86 -2.59
C GLU A 89 -11.33 -7.22 -3.98
N ALA A 90 -12.02 -8.04 -4.77
CA ALA A 90 -11.58 -8.46 -6.09
C ALA A 90 -11.74 -7.33 -7.11
N GLU A 91 -12.85 -6.58 -7.06
CA GLU A 91 -13.04 -5.36 -7.85
C GLU A 91 -11.92 -4.36 -7.60
N LEU A 92 -11.59 -4.10 -6.33
CA LEU A 92 -10.49 -3.19 -5.96
C LEU A 92 -9.14 -3.66 -6.53
N ALA A 93 -8.87 -4.97 -6.50
CA ALA A 93 -7.62 -5.54 -7.03
C ALA A 93 -7.55 -5.39 -8.55
N GLN A 94 -8.64 -5.65 -9.26
CA GLN A 94 -8.72 -5.48 -10.71
C GLN A 94 -8.59 -4.01 -11.12
N THR A 95 -9.25 -3.11 -10.40
CA THR A 95 -9.12 -1.66 -10.61
C THR A 95 -7.67 -1.21 -10.39
N LEU A 96 -7.01 -1.69 -9.33
CA LEU A 96 -5.58 -1.43 -9.11
C LEU A 96 -4.71 -1.92 -10.29
N ARG A 97 -4.92 -3.16 -10.76
CA ARG A 97 -4.19 -3.73 -11.90
C ARG A 97 -4.41 -2.93 -13.18
N ALA A 98 -5.64 -2.50 -13.45
CA ALA A 98 -5.98 -1.72 -14.64
C ALA A 98 -5.30 -0.35 -14.64
N LEU A 99 -5.22 0.30 -13.47
CA LEU A 99 -4.56 1.58 -13.30
C LEU A 99 -3.02 1.47 -13.27
N SER A 100 -2.50 0.33 -12.82
CA SER A 100 -1.07 0.05 -12.70
C SER A 100 -0.75 -1.36 -13.19
N PRO A 101 -0.43 -1.52 -14.48
CA PRO A 101 -0.13 -2.84 -15.06
C PRO A 101 1.01 -3.59 -14.38
N SER A 102 1.97 -2.87 -13.77
CA SER A 102 3.11 -3.46 -13.07
C SER A 102 2.85 -3.80 -11.59
N ALA A 103 1.71 -3.37 -11.01
CA ALA A 103 1.42 -3.57 -9.60
C ALA A 103 1.60 -5.02 -9.17
N THR A 104 2.46 -5.30 -8.20
CA THR A 104 2.65 -6.64 -7.63
C THR A 104 2.61 -6.51 -6.12
N PRO A 105 1.42 -6.33 -5.52
CA PRO A 105 1.29 -5.98 -4.11
C PRO A 105 1.99 -6.98 -3.18
N ASN A 106 2.74 -6.46 -2.20
CA ASN A 106 3.44 -7.29 -1.21
C ASN A 106 2.45 -8.19 -0.44
N PRO A 107 2.51 -9.53 -0.58
CA PRO A 107 1.49 -10.42 -0.01
C PRO A 107 1.52 -10.46 1.52
N ARG A 108 2.65 -10.11 2.16
CA ARG A 108 2.74 -10.04 3.63
C ARG A 108 1.93 -8.87 4.17
N LEU A 109 2.03 -7.69 3.55
CA LEU A 109 1.19 -6.53 3.89
C LEU A 109 -0.30 -6.85 3.70
N ILE A 110 -0.64 -7.52 2.58
CA ILE A 110 -2.03 -7.91 2.28
C ILE A 110 -2.57 -8.88 3.34
N ALA A 111 -1.81 -9.92 3.71
CA ALA A 111 -2.25 -10.89 4.71
C ALA A 111 -2.45 -10.26 6.10
N VAL A 112 -1.58 -9.33 6.49
CA VAL A 112 -1.72 -8.60 7.75
C VAL A 112 -2.95 -7.69 7.72
N ALA A 113 -3.18 -6.96 6.63
CA ALA A 113 -4.33 -6.09 6.48
C ALA A 113 -5.66 -6.86 6.44
N ASP A 114 -5.68 -8.02 5.77
CA ASP A 114 -6.86 -8.89 5.72
C ASP A 114 -7.32 -9.29 7.13
N ALA A 115 -6.37 -9.70 7.99
CA ALA A 115 -6.62 -10.04 9.38
C ALA A 115 -7.09 -8.82 10.20
N LEU A 116 -6.41 -7.67 10.08
CA LEU A 116 -6.74 -6.45 10.82
C LEU A 116 -8.08 -5.82 10.41
N LEU A 117 -8.52 -6.04 9.17
CA LEU A 117 -9.80 -5.55 8.64
C LEU A 117 -10.88 -6.62 8.62
N GLU A 118 -10.61 -7.81 9.18
CA GLU A 118 -11.54 -8.93 9.28
C GLU A 118 -12.15 -9.33 7.92
N ARG A 119 -11.33 -9.33 6.87
CA ARG A 119 -11.76 -9.65 5.50
C ARG A 119 -11.82 -11.15 5.20
N ASN A 120 -11.45 -11.99 6.16
CA ASN A 120 -11.60 -13.45 6.10
C ASN A 120 -10.98 -14.07 4.84
N GLY A 121 -9.78 -13.62 4.46
CA GLY A 121 -9.02 -14.08 3.31
C GLY A 121 -9.37 -13.42 1.99
N ARG A 122 -10.44 -12.62 1.89
CA ARG A 122 -10.88 -12.03 0.62
C ARG A 122 -9.86 -11.08 0.01
N MET A 123 -9.11 -10.33 0.82
CA MET A 123 -8.05 -9.46 0.30
C MET A 123 -6.88 -10.28 -0.26
N ILE A 124 -6.55 -11.40 0.38
CA ILE A 124 -5.50 -12.31 -0.06
C ILE A 124 -5.89 -12.95 -1.41
N GLU A 125 -7.10 -13.51 -1.49
CA GLU A 125 -7.64 -14.12 -2.70
C GLU A 125 -7.68 -13.13 -3.87
N ALA A 126 -8.17 -11.91 -3.63
CA ALA A 126 -8.23 -10.86 -4.63
C ALA A 126 -6.85 -10.52 -5.23
N ILE A 127 -5.83 -10.30 -4.38
CA ILE A 127 -4.48 -10.01 -4.86
C ILE A 127 -3.85 -11.20 -5.57
N GLN A 128 -4.08 -12.43 -5.09
CA GLN A 128 -3.61 -13.63 -5.78
C GLN A 128 -4.23 -13.77 -7.17
N SER A 129 -5.51 -13.44 -7.34
CA SER A 129 -6.23 -13.53 -8.62
C SER A 129 -5.69 -12.60 -9.71
N ILE A 130 -5.13 -11.44 -9.35
CA ILE A 130 -4.50 -10.51 -10.31
C ILE A 130 -3.03 -10.85 -10.59
N GLY A 131 -2.47 -11.82 -9.87
CA GLY A 131 -1.13 -12.37 -10.06
C GLY A 131 0.01 -11.35 -10.04
N ARG A 132 1.16 -11.79 -10.57
CA ARG A 132 2.31 -10.91 -10.82
C ARG A 132 1.98 -9.94 -11.95
N GLY A 133 2.35 -8.67 -11.78
CA GLY A 133 2.19 -7.64 -12.80
C GLY A 133 3.16 -7.76 -13.98
N ALA A 134 2.99 -6.85 -14.94
CA ALA A 134 3.90 -6.67 -16.05
C ALA A 134 5.32 -6.32 -15.58
N ASP A 135 6.33 -6.75 -16.34
CA ASP A 135 7.72 -6.39 -16.09
C ASP A 135 7.91 -4.87 -16.14
N ALA A 136 8.51 -4.31 -15.10
CA ALA A 136 8.84 -2.91 -15.03
C ALA A 136 10.00 -2.69 -14.05
N PHE A 137 10.85 -1.70 -14.33
CA PHE A 137 11.86 -1.22 -13.38
C PHE A 137 11.20 -0.36 -12.28
N GLU A 138 10.23 0.47 -12.68
CA GLU A 138 9.43 1.32 -11.80
C GLU A 138 7.98 1.39 -12.27
N GLY A 139 7.07 1.70 -11.34
CA GLY A 139 5.65 1.90 -11.62
C GLY A 139 5.37 3.31 -12.14
N THR A 140 4.51 3.40 -13.16
CA THR A 140 3.95 4.68 -13.60
C THR A 140 2.98 5.23 -12.55
N PRO A 141 3.06 6.52 -12.17
CA PRO A 141 2.09 7.14 -11.27
C PRO A 141 0.65 6.99 -11.77
N PHE A 142 -0.27 6.68 -10.88
CA PHE A 142 -1.69 6.50 -11.19
C PHE A 142 -2.57 7.04 -10.05
N GLU A 143 -3.84 7.27 -10.35
CA GLU A 143 -4.84 7.71 -9.38
C GLU A 143 -5.83 6.58 -9.09
N LEU A 144 -5.89 6.13 -7.84
CA LEU A 144 -6.91 5.19 -7.37
C LEU A 144 -8.01 5.94 -6.62
N LYS A 145 -9.21 6.01 -7.19
CA LYS A 145 -10.35 6.70 -6.58
C LYS A 145 -10.99 5.84 -5.48
N ILE A 146 -11.13 6.45 -4.31
CA ILE A 146 -11.87 5.89 -3.19
C ILE A 146 -13.29 6.48 -3.23
N MET A 147 -14.18 5.87 -4.00
CA MET A 147 -15.61 6.22 -3.94
C MET A 147 -16.23 5.49 -2.75
N GLY A 148 -16.88 6.25 -1.87
CA GLY A 148 -17.67 5.75 -0.74
C GLY A 148 -19.15 5.91 -1.01
#